data_AF-A0A533QC84-F1
#
_entry.id   AF-A0A533QC84-F1
#
_cell.length_a   1.000
_cell.length_b   1.000
_cell.length_c   1.000
_cell.angle_alpha   90.00
_cell.angle_beta   90.00
_cell.angle_gamma   90.00
#
_symmetry.space_group_name_H-M   'P 1'
#
loop_
_entity.id
_entity.type
_entity.pdbx_description
1 polymer ?
#
loop_
_entity_poly.entity_id
_entity_poly.type
_entity_poly.pdbx_seq_one_letter_code
_entity_poly.pdbx_strand_id
1 'polypeptide(L)'
;MKIEKVFFNLVLLIFTDLLKQYKQESVDIVKIKALMYYIKSVKIARFAYLGLFLLLVLFICMVNGFLLIHVAFFYYMPWSRDVKLLTVFVLGICYFFIPMGIYMYYASQRSWMKLSKANELMHKVLDKDV
;
A
#
# COMPACT_ATOMS: atom_id res chain seq x y z
N MET A 1 -54.16 -29.85 21.52
CA MET A 1 -53.17 -30.70 20.81
C MET A 1 -52.69 -30.20 19.45
N LYS A 2 -53.52 -29.99 18.41
CA LYS A 2 -53.00 -29.58 17.07
C LYS A 2 -52.50 -28.12 17.05
N ILE A 3 -53.21 -27.22 17.72
CA ILE A 3 -52.91 -25.78 17.79
C ILE A 3 -51.66 -25.49 18.63
N GLU A 4 -51.49 -26.16 19.77
CA GLU A 4 -50.28 -26.03 20.62
C GLU A 4 -49.01 -26.47 19.88
N LYS A 5 -49.11 -27.52 19.05
CA LYS A 5 -47.98 -28.00 18.23
C LYS A 5 -47.57 -26.99 17.16
N VAL A 6 -48.54 -26.31 16.54
CA VAL A 6 -48.29 -25.27 15.54
C VAL A 6 -47.68 -24.02 16.20
N PHE A 7 -48.19 -23.63 17.37
CA PHE A 7 -47.65 -22.51 18.13
C PHE A 7 -46.20 -22.77 18.57
N PHE A 8 -45.90 -23.98 19.07
CA PHE A 8 -44.55 -24.36 19.48
C PHE A 8 -43.57 -24.34 18.30
N ASN A 9 -43.98 -24.80 17.11
CA ASN A 9 -43.16 -24.75 15.90
C ASN A 9 -42.90 -23.31 15.42
N LEU A 10 -43.89 -22.41 15.52
CA LEU A 10 -43.71 -21.00 15.19
C LEU A 10 -42.70 -20.31 16.11
N VAL A 11 -42.79 -20.57 17.43
CA VAL A 11 -41.82 -20.05 18.40
C VAL A 11 -40.42 -20.58 18.11
N LEU A 12 -40.28 -21.87 17.77
CA LEU A 12 -39.01 -22.49 17.41
C LEU A 12 -38.40 -21.90 16.13
N LEU A 13 -39.24 -21.61 15.13
CA LEU A 13 -38.81 -20.96 13.88
C LEU A 13 -38.31 -19.53 14.13
N ILE A 14 -39.02 -18.74 14.92
CA ILE A 14 -38.61 -17.37 15.27
C ILE A 14 -37.29 -17.40 16.06
N PHE A 15 -37.15 -18.31 17.02
CA PHE A 15 -35.91 -18.45 17.79
C PHE A 15 -34.71 -18.86 16.92
N THR A 16 -34.91 -19.80 16.00
CA THR A 16 -33.85 -20.24 15.10
C THR A 16 -33.44 -19.16 14.11
N ASP A 17 -34.38 -18.35 13.62
CA ASP A 17 -34.09 -17.24 12.73
C ASP A 17 -33.35 -16.10 13.44
N LEU A 18 -33.75 -15.75 14.67
CA LEU A 18 -33.03 -14.79 15.52
C LEU A 18 -31.60 -15.25 15.83
N LEU A 19 -31.40 -16.52 16.16
CA LEU A 19 -30.06 -17.07 16.40
C LEU A 19 -29.19 -17.05 15.14
N LYS A 20 -29.80 -17.28 13.98
CA LYS A 20 -29.12 -17.22 12.69
C LYS A 20 -28.70 -15.79 12.34
N GLN A 21 -29.58 -14.83 12.57
CA GLN A 21 -29.32 -13.40 12.37
C GLN A 21 -28.21 -12.89 13.30
N TYR A 22 -28.28 -13.22 14.60
CA TYR A 22 -27.24 -12.85 15.57
C TYR A 22 -25.87 -13.45 15.21
N LYS A 23 -25.86 -14.70 14.70
CA LYS A 23 -24.64 -15.35 14.21
C LYS A 23 -24.08 -14.65 12.98
N GLN A 24 -24.94 -14.20 12.05
CA GLN A 24 -24.50 -13.45 10.87
C GLN A 24 -23.89 -12.09 11.27
N GLU A 25 -24.57 -11.32 12.11
CA GLU A 25 -24.05 -10.02 12.60
C GLU A 25 -22.69 -10.17 13.30
N SER A 26 -22.55 -11.17 14.15
CA SER A 26 -21.27 -11.48 14.81
C SER A 26 -20.16 -11.80 13.81
N VAL A 27 -20.48 -12.55 12.75
CA VAL A 27 -19.53 -12.89 11.69
C VAL A 27 -19.16 -11.65 10.87
N ASP A 28 -20.11 -10.75 10.59
CA ASP A 28 -19.86 -9.54 9.81
C ASP A 28 -19.01 -8.52 10.58
N ILE A 29 -19.22 -8.38 11.90
CA ILE A 29 -18.33 -7.62 12.78
C ILE A 29 -16.89 -8.17 12.73
N VAL A 30 -16.74 -9.50 12.77
CA VAL A 30 -15.41 -10.13 12.67
C VAL A 30 -14.77 -9.87 11.30
N LYS A 31 -15.53 -9.92 10.20
CA LYS A 31 -15.03 -9.59 8.85
C LYS A 31 -14.57 -8.14 8.75
N ILE A 32 -15.36 -7.19 9.28
CA ILE A 32 -15.01 -5.76 9.30
C ILE A 32 -13.72 -5.55 10.10
N LYS A 33 -13.61 -6.19 11.27
CA LYS A 33 -12.42 -6.10 12.11
C LYS A 33 -11.18 -6.68 11.41
N ALA A 34 -11.33 -7.83 10.73
CA ALA A 34 -10.27 -8.44 9.95
C ALA A 34 -9.83 -7.55 8.77
N LEU A 35 -10.77 -6.95 8.05
CA LEU A 35 -10.51 -5.99 6.98
C LEU A 35 -9.74 -4.76 7.49
N MET A 36 -10.13 -4.23 8.64
CA MET A 36 -9.45 -3.11 9.29
C MET A 36 -7.99 -3.44 9.62
N TYR A 37 -7.74 -4.61 10.19
CA TYR A 37 -6.38 -5.10 10.44
C TYR A 37 -5.59 -5.30 9.14
N TYR A 38 -6.22 -5.84 8.10
CA TYR A 38 -5.60 -6.01 6.80
C TYR A 38 -5.14 -4.68 6.20
N ILE A 39 -6.01 -3.67 6.17
CA ILE A 39 -5.68 -2.31 5.68
C ILE A 39 -4.56 -1.70 6.52
N LYS A 40 -4.59 -1.88 7.85
CA LYS A 40 -3.54 -1.40 8.75
C LYS A 40 -2.19 -2.05 8.42
N SER A 41 -2.15 -3.34 8.15
CA SER A 41 -0.94 -4.06 7.74
C SER A 41 -0.41 -3.57 6.40
N VAL A 42 -1.29 -3.33 5.41
CA VAL A 42 -0.90 -2.73 4.11
C VAL A 42 -0.28 -1.35 4.30
N LYS A 43 -0.82 -0.52 5.21
CA LYS A 43 -0.25 0.79 5.55
C LYS A 43 1.15 0.66 6.17
N ILE A 44 1.34 -0.28 7.09
CA ILE A 44 2.65 -0.55 7.71
C ILE A 44 3.65 -1.03 6.65
N ALA A 45 3.25 -1.96 5.77
CA ALA A 45 4.09 -2.45 4.68
C ALA A 45 4.51 -1.31 3.74
N ARG A 46 3.60 -0.39 3.41
CA ARG A 46 3.92 0.81 2.64
C ARG A 46 4.97 1.67 3.35
N PHE A 47 4.83 1.93 4.66
CA PHE A 47 5.81 2.71 5.41
C PHE A 47 7.17 2.01 5.50
N ALA A 48 7.21 0.70 5.71
CA ALA A 48 8.44 -0.08 5.71
C ALA A 48 9.14 -0.02 4.35
N TYR A 49 8.38 -0.16 3.25
CA TYR A 49 8.90 0.00 1.89
C TYR A 49 9.47 1.39 1.65
N LEU A 50 8.75 2.45 2.05
CA LEU A 50 9.23 3.83 1.92
C LEU A 50 10.49 4.07 2.74
N GLY A 51 10.57 3.52 3.95
CA GLY A 51 11.75 3.59 4.80
C GLY A 51 12.96 2.89 4.17
N LEU A 52 12.76 1.68 3.63
CA LEU A 52 13.81 0.92 2.94
C LEU A 52 14.30 1.64 1.69
N PHE A 53 13.38 2.22 0.91
CA PHE A 53 13.72 3.03 -0.26
C PHE A 53 14.51 4.28 0.13
N LEU A 54 14.09 5.01 1.17
CA LEU A 54 14.81 6.17 1.67
C LEU A 54 16.23 5.80 2.11
N LEU A 55 16.37 4.65 2.79
CA LEU A 55 17.67 4.14 3.22
C LEU A 55 18.57 3.82 2.02
N LEU A 56 18.01 3.24 0.96
CA LEU A 56 18.73 2.98 -0.29
C LEU A 56 19.15 4.29 -1.00
N VAL A 57 18.29 5.30 -1.03
CA VAL A 57 18.63 6.63 -1.56
C VAL A 57 19.73 7.28 -0.74
N LEU A 58 19.64 7.24 0.59
CA LEU A 58 20.69 7.75 1.48
C LEU A 58 22.01 7.02 1.28
N PHE A 59 21.96 5.70 1.07
CA PHE A 59 23.13 4.89 0.73
C PHE A 59 23.74 5.32 -0.62
N ILE A 60 22.94 5.52 -1.66
CA ILE A 60 23.41 6.06 -2.95
C ILE A 60 24.01 7.46 -2.76
N CYS A 61 23.37 8.33 -1.97
CA CYS A 61 23.91 9.65 -1.62
C CYS A 61 25.23 9.57 -0.87
N MET A 62 25.39 8.62 0.03
CA MET A 62 26.66 8.36 0.71
C MET A 62 27.72 7.86 -0.28
N VAL A 63 27.33 6.98 -1.22
CA VAL A 63 28.20 6.49 -2.29
C VAL A 63 28.43 7.55 -3.37
N ASN A 64 27.70 8.68 -3.40
CA ASN A 64 27.94 9.79 -4.34
C ASN A 64 29.30 10.50 -4.15
N GLY A 65 30.12 10.09 -3.17
CA GLY A 65 31.58 10.28 -3.29
C GLY A 65 32.16 9.74 -4.62
N PHE A 66 31.50 8.74 -5.22
CA PHE A 66 31.74 8.23 -6.57
C PHE A 66 31.31 9.20 -7.68
N LEU A 67 30.31 10.04 -7.42
CA LEU A 67 29.88 11.10 -8.33
C LEU A 67 30.97 12.19 -8.41
N LEU A 68 31.66 12.48 -7.31
CA LEU A 68 32.86 13.34 -7.31
C LEU A 68 34.01 12.74 -8.14
N ILE A 69 34.15 11.41 -8.17
CA ILE A 69 35.14 10.73 -9.04
C ILE A 69 34.80 10.95 -10.52
N HIS A 70 33.53 10.89 -10.92
CA HIS A 70 33.12 11.20 -12.30
C HIS A 70 33.39 12.67 -12.64
N VAL A 71 33.07 13.59 -11.73
CA VAL A 71 33.36 15.02 -11.90
C VAL A 71 34.86 15.25 -12.06
N ALA A 72 35.70 14.60 -11.24
CA ALA A 72 37.15 14.66 -11.38
C ALA A 72 37.64 14.08 -12.72
N PHE A 73 37.06 12.96 -13.17
CA PHE A 73 37.41 12.34 -14.46
C PHE A 73 37.06 13.26 -15.64
N PHE A 74 35.87 13.85 -15.64
CA PHE A 74 35.45 14.82 -16.67
C PHE A 74 36.27 16.11 -16.61
N TYR A 75 36.76 16.50 -15.44
CA TYR A 75 37.64 17.65 -15.30
C TYR A 75 38.95 17.45 -16.09
N TYR A 76 39.54 16.25 -16.05
CA TYR A 76 40.78 15.94 -16.77
C TYR A 76 40.60 15.61 -18.26
N MET A 77 39.36 15.42 -18.74
CA MET A 77 39.09 15.15 -20.15
C MET A 77 39.39 16.38 -21.03
N PRO A 78 39.93 16.23 -22.25
CA PRO A 78 40.23 17.35 -23.16
C PRO A 78 38.97 17.87 -23.86
N TRP A 79 37.91 18.12 -23.09
CA TRP A 79 36.64 18.68 -23.57
C TRP A 79 36.57 20.17 -23.25
N SER A 80 35.76 20.89 -24.03
CA SER A 80 35.47 22.30 -23.74
C SER A 80 34.77 22.46 -22.39
N ARG A 81 34.98 23.62 -21.74
CA ARG A 81 34.43 23.90 -20.41
C ARG A 81 32.90 23.81 -20.39
N ASP A 82 32.26 24.25 -21.46
CA ASP A 82 30.79 24.24 -21.60
C ASP A 82 30.23 22.81 -21.65
N VAL A 83 30.90 21.91 -22.38
CA VAL A 83 30.48 20.50 -22.49
C VAL A 83 30.64 19.76 -21.16
N LYS A 84 31.70 20.04 -20.40
CA LYS A 84 31.90 19.47 -19.05
C LYS A 84 30.79 19.88 -18.09
N LEU A 85 30.48 21.18 -18.05
CA LEU A 85 29.41 21.71 -17.20
C LEU A 85 28.05 21.11 -17.55
N LEU A 86 27.72 21.05 -18.84
CA LEU A 86 26.46 20.48 -19.30
C LEU A 86 26.35 18.99 -18.95
N THR A 87 27.42 18.22 -19.11
CA THR A 87 27.43 16.78 -18.79
C THR A 87 27.21 16.53 -17.30
N VAL A 88 27.90 17.26 -16.42
CA VAL A 88 27.74 17.13 -14.96
C VAL A 88 26.34 17.56 -14.53
N PHE A 89 25.82 18.64 -15.13
CA PHE A 89 24.47 19.14 -14.82
C PHE A 89 23.38 18.13 -15.21
N VAL A 90 23.47 17.55 -16.40
CA VAL A 90 22.55 16.48 -16.86
C VAL A 90 22.66 15.25 -15.97
N LEU A 91 23.87 14.84 -15.59
CA LEU A 91 24.06 13.75 -14.63
C LEU A 91 23.33 14.04 -13.33
N GLY A 92 23.54 15.22 -12.73
CA GLY A 92 22.89 15.61 -11.47
C GLY A 92 21.37 15.55 -11.55
N ILE A 93 20.78 16.06 -12.64
CA ILE A 93 19.33 15.98 -12.90
C ILE A 93 18.88 14.51 -12.96
N CYS A 94 19.53 13.67 -13.76
CA CYS A 94 19.16 12.26 -13.87
C CYS A 94 19.25 11.53 -12.53
N TYR A 95 20.33 11.75 -11.78
CA TYR A 95 20.53 11.15 -10.46
C TYR A 95 19.49 11.58 -9.42
N PHE A 96 18.89 12.76 -9.56
CA PHE A 96 17.87 13.26 -8.64
C PHE A 96 16.44 12.90 -9.07
N PHE A 97 16.07 13.22 -10.32
CA PHE A 97 14.70 13.12 -10.78
C PHE A 97 14.24 11.69 -11.06
N ILE A 98 15.13 10.79 -11.52
CA ILE A 98 14.78 9.39 -11.78
C ILE A 98 14.34 8.67 -10.50
N PRO A 99 15.15 8.62 -9.42
CA PRO A 99 14.73 7.98 -8.18
C PRO A 99 13.54 8.69 -7.53
N MET A 100 13.43 10.02 -7.66
CA MET A 100 12.28 10.77 -7.16
C MET A 100 10.97 10.43 -7.89
N GLY A 101 11.01 10.23 -9.21
CA GLY A 101 9.86 9.77 -9.99
C GLY A 101 9.42 8.36 -9.59
N ILE A 102 10.38 7.44 -9.43
CA ILE A 102 10.12 6.08 -8.95
C ILE A 102 9.49 6.12 -7.55
N TYR A 103 10.03 6.95 -6.65
CA TYR A 103 9.49 7.13 -5.30
C TYR A 103 8.02 7.55 -5.31
N MET A 104 7.67 8.60 -6.07
CA MET A 104 6.30 9.11 -6.11
C MET A 104 5.30 8.05 -6.62
N TYR A 105 5.71 7.23 -7.59
CA TYR A 105 4.86 6.17 -8.11
C TYR A 105 4.57 5.08 -7.06
N TYR A 106 5.61 4.61 -6.37
CA TYR A 106 5.47 3.55 -5.35
C TYR A 106 4.96 4.06 -3.99
N ALA A 107 5.06 5.35 -3.70
CA ALA A 107 4.50 5.95 -2.48
C ALA A 107 2.97 6.07 -2.52
N SER A 108 2.37 6.02 -3.72
CA SER A 108 0.93 6.23 -3.89
C SER A 108 0.09 5.19 -3.16
N GLN A 109 -0.77 5.66 -2.26
CA GLN A 109 -1.75 4.83 -1.56
C GLN A 109 -2.64 4.04 -2.51
N ARG A 110 -3.03 4.68 -3.62
CA ARG A 110 -3.92 4.09 -4.63
C ARG A 110 -3.27 2.86 -5.29
N SER A 111 -1.96 2.94 -5.56
CA SER A 111 -1.20 1.81 -6.10
C SER A 111 -1.16 0.64 -5.13
N TRP A 112 -0.89 0.90 -3.84
CA TRP A 112 -0.87 -0.14 -2.81
C TRP A 112 -2.24 -0.78 -2.58
N MET A 113 -3.32 -0.01 -2.55
CA MET A 113 -4.67 -0.56 -2.40
C MET A 113 -5.14 -1.35 -3.62
N LYS A 114 -4.70 -0.96 -4.82
CA LYS A 114 -4.95 -1.74 -6.05
C LYS A 114 -4.14 -3.04 -6.06
N LEU A 115 -2.88 -2.99 -5.66
CA LEU A 115 -1.97 -4.14 -5.66
C LEU A 115 -2.35 -5.19 -4.59
N SER A 116 -2.77 -4.74 -3.40
CA SER A 116 -3.26 -5.63 -2.35
C SER A 116 -4.71 -6.10 -2.56
N LYS A 117 -5.39 -5.60 -3.59
CA LYS A 117 -6.84 -5.78 -3.81
C LYS A 117 -7.70 -5.40 -2.59
N ALA A 118 -7.17 -4.57 -1.69
CA ALA A 118 -7.89 -4.11 -0.51
C ALA A 118 -9.21 -3.43 -0.89
N ASN A 119 -9.26 -2.72 -2.03
CA ASN A 119 -10.49 -2.12 -2.55
C ASN A 119 -11.58 -3.16 -2.84
N GLU A 120 -11.23 -4.29 -3.45
CA GLU A 120 -12.20 -5.34 -3.81
C GLU A 120 -12.71 -6.05 -2.56
N LEU A 121 -11.83 -6.28 -1.57
CA LEU A 121 -12.20 -6.81 -0.26
C LEU A 121 -13.09 -5.84 0.52
N MET A 122 -12.81 -4.54 0.44
CA MET A 122 -13.62 -3.50 1.08
C MET A 122 -15.04 -3.49 0.52
N HIS A 123 -15.18 -3.53 -0.80
CA HIS A 123 -16.48 -3.67 -1.45
C HIS A 123 -17.17 -4.99 -1.08
N LYS A 124 -16.50 -6.15 -1.16
CA LYS A 124 -17.15 -7.44 -0.82
C LYS A 124 -17.65 -7.55 0.63
N VAL A 125 -17.01 -6.85 1.56
CA VAL A 125 -17.42 -6.83 2.97
C VAL A 125 -18.50 -5.77 3.22
N LEU A 126 -18.39 -4.57 2.65
CA LEU A 126 -19.34 -3.48 2.87
C LEU A 126 -20.63 -3.57 2.03
N ASP A 127 -20.55 -4.10 0.81
CA ASP A 127 -21.70 -4.23 -0.12
C ASP A 127 -22.58 -5.45 0.22
N LYS A 128 -22.16 -6.27 1.19
CA LYS A 128 -23.00 -7.33 1.79
C LYS A 128 -23.89 -6.82 2.93
N ASP A 129 -23.64 -5.61 3.42
CA ASP A 129 -24.37 -4.97 4.52
C ASP A 129 -25.43 -3.95 4.02
N VAL A 130 -25.64 -3.84 2.69
CA VAL A 130 -26.74 -3.09 2.02
C VAL A 130 -27.67 -4.06 1.31
#